data_AF-A0A0Q9J610-F1
#
_entry.id   AF-A0A0Q9J610-F1
#
_cell.length_a   1.000
_cell.length_b   1.000
_cell.length_c   1.000
_cell.angle_alpha   90.00
_cell.angle_beta   90.00
_cell.angle_gamma   90.00
#
_symmetry.space_group_name_H-M   'P 1'
#
loop_
_entity.id
_entity.type
_entity.pdbx_description
1 polymer ?
#
loop_
_entity_poly.entity_id
_entity_poly.type
_entity_poly.pdbx_seq_one_letter_code
_entity_poly.pdbx_strand_id
1 'polypeptide(L)'
;MTATGRWRYPGDWPADLVALGILTIYATTIRTPLYGSFGRAMIVSALLEPFACLIAIGLRLVFRRQGFDTGLTPGTVGLAGALCQAAIAKLVLAAGGWAVASWSLGQSWALPFSYYTFILLSWSLAHLWAAAQLETAKARQRAMAAETEALRNELQHLRHQLDPHFLFNALNGIAAEIPVHPDRAGGMVRELADFLRYSLDHRDLKPVTLAAEVEAIRAYLELQKARFGEDFDFRIAAAPDALARSTPGFLLQPLVENAIKHGLKSGRRPLIVEVAIAPVGDDIVMRVANPGGLRPDLAKQRRAGRRAGRAATPNGAALPRPPCLLARPGGGAGRGRARAFGCAMPDVILVDDEPLAREGLRTLLAAHPDVRIVGEAASVAQARALIATARPDVVFLDIEMADATGLDLVRTLERPPAIIFVTAHAAHAVEAFAVQATDYLLKPVRPERLAAALARLPAVPDARDRFGAAGSTVLRVRSRQRVLSLRPAALVALLAERDYTRIIPAHAMPLLVKQSLGELDKALPHPPFLKLGRSLIVNGQRLTEVQHIERGETRLFFDGHAGPIVLGRTATSIFRKSQLAALKT
;
A
#
# COMPACT_ATOMS: atom_id res chain seq x y z
N MET A 1 22.11 -10.54 2.27
CA MET A 1 23.17 -10.92 3.22
C MET A 1 22.54 -11.23 4.58
N THR A 2 23.20 -12.04 5.42
CA THR A 2 22.89 -12.25 6.85
C THR A 2 21.41 -12.47 7.22
N ALA A 3 20.75 -13.44 6.58
CA ALA A 3 19.56 -14.05 7.15
C ALA A 3 20.00 -15.03 8.26
N THR A 4 20.22 -14.53 9.48
CA THR A 4 20.65 -15.35 10.63
C THR A 4 19.49 -16.17 11.19
N GLY A 5 18.97 -17.08 10.38
CA GLY A 5 17.97 -18.07 10.76
C GLY A 5 18.56 -19.07 11.77
N ARG A 6 18.60 -18.69 13.05
CA ARG A 6 18.89 -19.63 14.14
C ARG A 6 17.89 -20.78 14.04
N TRP A 7 18.39 -21.96 13.66
CA TRP A 7 17.66 -23.23 13.69
C TRP A 7 17.25 -23.58 15.13
N ARG A 8 16.17 -22.96 15.61
CA ARG A 8 15.36 -23.47 16.73
C ARG A 8 14.59 -24.69 16.22
N TYR A 9 15.32 -25.81 16.11
CA TYR A 9 14.72 -27.13 16.30
C TYR A 9 14.00 -27.08 17.67
N PRO A 10 12.72 -27.48 17.77
CA PRO A 10 12.06 -27.60 19.06
C PRO A 10 12.86 -28.56 19.97
N GLY A 11 12.76 -28.37 21.27
CA GLY A 11 13.46 -29.22 22.23
C GLY A 11 12.75 -30.57 22.35
N ASP A 12 12.86 -31.43 21.34
CA ASP A 12 12.19 -32.74 21.29
C ASP A 12 12.87 -33.77 22.20
N TRP A 13 13.28 -33.35 23.40
CA TRP A 13 13.77 -34.22 24.45
C TRP A 13 12.82 -35.38 24.80
N PRO A 14 11.47 -35.30 24.64
CA PRO A 14 10.62 -36.48 24.77
C PRO A 14 10.89 -37.53 23.68
N ALA A 15 11.22 -37.13 22.45
CA ALA A 15 11.56 -38.06 21.38
C ALA A 15 12.93 -38.70 21.59
N ASP A 16 13.93 -37.92 22.04
CA ASP A 16 15.25 -38.43 22.43
C ASP A 16 15.14 -39.42 23.64
N LEU A 17 14.23 -39.18 24.60
CA LEU A 17 13.95 -40.11 25.71
C LEU A 17 13.18 -41.35 25.28
N VAL A 18 12.16 -41.23 24.42
CA VAL A 18 11.43 -42.38 23.88
C VAL A 18 12.36 -43.28 23.08
N ALA A 19 13.28 -42.70 22.31
CA ALA A 19 14.33 -43.45 21.61
C ALA A 19 15.29 -44.16 22.57
N LEU A 20 15.73 -43.51 23.67
CA LEU A 20 16.53 -44.16 24.72
C LEU A 20 15.78 -45.35 25.35
N GLY A 21 14.48 -45.22 25.62
CA GLY A 21 13.64 -46.31 26.14
C GLY A 21 13.55 -47.50 25.18
N ILE A 22 13.21 -47.24 23.91
CA ILE A 22 13.15 -48.26 22.85
C ILE A 22 14.51 -48.96 22.67
N LEU A 23 15.60 -48.18 22.65
CA LEU A 23 16.95 -48.71 22.50
C LEU A 23 17.33 -49.60 23.69
N THR A 24 17.03 -49.19 24.93
CA THR A 24 17.33 -49.96 26.14
C THR A 24 16.55 -51.28 26.17
N ILE A 25 15.28 -51.29 25.72
CA ILE A 25 14.47 -52.52 25.59
C ILE A 25 15.10 -53.45 24.54
N TYR A 26 15.37 -52.94 23.33
CA TYR A 26 15.96 -53.71 22.24
C TYR A 26 17.33 -54.30 22.60
N ALA A 27 18.17 -53.50 23.26
CA ALA A 27 19.49 -53.92 23.70
C ALA A 27 19.42 -54.93 24.87
N THR A 28 18.45 -54.80 25.78
CA THR A 28 18.18 -55.81 26.82
C THR A 28 17.80 -57.16 26.20
N THR A 29 16.95 -57.15 25.17
CA THR A 29 16.56 -58.37 24.44
C THR A 29 17.76 -59.05 23.80
N ILE A 30 18.64 -58.29 23.12
CA ILE A 30 19.88 -58.82 22.51
C ILE A 30 20.87 -59.34 23.57
N ARG A 31 20.98 -58.65 24.72
CA ARG A 31 21.92 -59.03 25.79
C ARG A 31 21.44 -60.20 26.64
N THR A 32 20.13 -60.46 26.73
CA THR A 32 19.56 -61.53 27.56
C THR A 32 20.19 -62.92 27.33
N PRO A 33 20.33 -63.43 26.08
CA PRO A 33 21.02 -64.70 25.84
C PRO A 33 22.54 -64.65 26.13
N LEU A 34 23.19 -63.49 26.03
CA LEU A 34 24.63 -63.35 26.30
C LEU A 34 24.99 -63.42 27.80
N TYR A 35 24.07 -62.99 28.68
CA TYR A 35 24.28 -63.00 30.15
C TYR A 35 23.55 -64.14 30.88
N GLY A 36 22.75 -64.94 30.16
CA GLY A 36 21.91 -66.01 30.74
C GLY A 36 20.87 -65.51 31.75
N SER A 37 20.61 -64.20 31.81
CA SER A 37 19.78 -63.57 32.82
C SER A 37 19.27 -62.22 32.34
N PHE A 38 17.94 -62.09 32.27
CA PHE A 38 17.26 -60.84 31.90
C PHE A 38 17.61 -59.68 32.85
N GLY A 39 17.69 -59.94 34.15
CA GLY A 39 18.06 -58.90 35.14
C GLY A 39 19.46 -58.34 34.94
N ARG A 40 20.46 -59.20 34.67
CA ARG A 40 21.83 -58.76 34.34
C ARG A 40 21.86 -57.99 33.02
N ALA A 41 21.16 -58.48 32.00
CA ALA A 41 21.04 -57.80 30.71
C ALA A 41 20.38 -56.41 30.84
N MET A 42 19.33 -56.28 31.64
CA MET A 42 18.65 -55.00 31.92
C MET A 42 19.59 -54.01 32.61
N ILE A 43 20.30 -54.43 33.67
CA ILE A 43 21.24 -53.57 34.41
C ILE A 43 22.37 -53.07 33.50
N VAL A 44 22.99 -53.97 32.72
CA VAL A 44 24.01 -53.60 31.73
C VAL A 44 23.45 -52.63 30.68
N SER A 45 22.20 -52.80 30.25
CA SER A 45 21.58 -51.91 29.25
C SER A 45 21.30 -50.51 29.81
N ALA A 46 20.69 -50.44 31.00
CA ALA A 46 20.41 -49.18 31.69
C ALA A 46 21.67 -48.37 32.02
N LEU A 47 22.83 -49.03 32.21
CA LEU A 47 24.11 -48.37 32.43
C LEU A 47 24.79 -47.88 31.14
N LEU A 48 24.59 -48.55 29.99
CA LEU A 48 25.33 -48.26 28.77
C LEU A 48 24.61 -47.35 27.77
N GLU A 49 23.30 -47.50 27.63
CA GLU A 49 22.54 -46.75 26.61
C GLU A 49 22.46 -45.23 26.86
N PRO A 50 22.47 -44.71 28.12
CA PRO A 50 22.58 -43.26 28.35
C PRO A 50 23.85 -42.64 27.73
N PHE A 51 24.99 -43.33 27.76
CA PHE A 51 26.22 -42.85 27.12
C PHE A 51 26.11 -42.85 25.59
N ALA A 52 25.48 -43.88 25.01
CA ALA A 52 25.24 -43.93 23.56
C ALA A 52 24.33 -42.78 23.10
N CYS A 53 23.28 -42.46 23.86
CA CYS A 53 22.41 -41.32 23.59
C CYS A 53 23.11 -39.96 23.79
N LEU A 54 23.96 -39.80 24.80
CA LEU A 54 24.78 -38.59 24.97
C LEU A 54 25.74 -38.37 23.79
N ILE A 55 26.37 -39.44 23.29
CA ILE A 55 27.22 -39.41 22.09
C ILE A 55 26.39 -39.05 20.84
N ALA A 56 25.20 -39.64 20.67
CA ALA A 56 24.29 -39.34 19.57
C ALA A 56 23.81 -37.87 19.58
N ILE A 57 23.51 -37.31 20.76
CA ILE A 57 23.16 -35.90 20.94
C ILE A 57 24.38 -34.99 20.65
N GLY A 58 25.58 -35.39 21.07
CA GLY A 58 26.83 -34.71 20.74
C GLY A 58 27.08 -34.63 19.24
N LEU A 59 26.97 -35.76 18.53
CA LEU A 59 27.04 -35.85 17.06
C LEU A 59 26.01 -34.92 16.40
N ARG A 60 24.74 -34.99 16.83
CA ARG A 60 23.65 -34.12 16.36
C ARG A 60 23.93 -32.62 16.58
N LEU A 61 24.64 -32.24 17.64
CA LEU A 61 25.05 -30.86 17.89
C LEU A 61 26.23 -30.42 17.02
N VAL A 62 27.19 -31.30 16.72
CA VAL A 62 28.28 -31.05 15.76
C VAL A 62 27.71 -30.87 14.35
N PHE A 63 26.87 -31.81 13.90
CA PHE A 63 26.22 -31.78 12.58
C PHE A 63 25.31 -30.55 12.36
N ARG A 64 24.84 -29.91 13.45
CA ARG A 64 24.07 -28.65 13.41
C ARG A 64 24.93 -27.38 13.50
N ARG A 65 26.24 -27.50 13.75
CA ARG A 65 27.15 -26.35 13.96
C ARG A 65 28.22 -26.20 12.87
N GLN A 66 28.64 -27.29 12.24
CA GLN A 66 29.69 -27.27 11.23
C GLN A 66 29.14 -27.49 9.82
N GLY A 67 29.49 -26.60 8.90
CA GLY A 67 29.85 -27.04 7.55
C GLY A 67 31.16 -27.83 7.68
N PHE A 68 31.27 -28.98 7.02
CA PHE A 68 32.40 -29.91 7.20
C PHE A 68 33.66 -29.49 6.41
N ASP A 69 34.03 -28.21 6.52
CA ASP A 69 35.16 -27.61 5.79
C ASP A 69 36.54 -28.04 6.33
N THR A 70 36.56 -28.86 7.40
CA THR A 70 37.76 -29.37 8.07
C THR A 70 38.17 -30.78 7.63
N GLY A 71 37.56 -31.34 6.57
CA GLY A 71 37.88 -32.66 6.02
C GLY A 71 37.38 -33.86 6.83
N LEU A 72 36.95 -33.65 8.09
CA LEU A 72 36.24 -34.65 8.89
C LEU A 72 34.84 -34.86 8.30
N THR A 73 34.54 -36.05 7.79
CA THR A 73 33.18 -36.38 7.31
C THR A 73 32.28 -36.84 8.46
N PRO A 74 30.93 -36.78 8.33
CA PRO A 74 30.00 -37.31 9.34
C PRO A 74 30.34 -38.74 9.81
N GLY A 75 30.81 -39.58 8.88
CA GLY A 75 31.24 -40.95 9.18
C GLY A 75 32.46 -41.02 10.09
N THR A 76 33.46 -40.15 9.92
CA THR A 76 34.64 -40.12 10.80
C THR A 76 34.28 -39.79 12.25
N VAL A 77 33.38 -38.81 12.46
CA VAL A 77 32.93 -38.44 13.81
C VAL A 77 32.04 -39.54 14.41
N GLY A 78 31.17 -40.18 13.61
CA GLY A 78 30.35 -41.31 14.03
C GLY A 78 31.18 -42.53 14.46
N LEU A 79 32.25 -42.87 13.72
CA LEU A 79 33.18 -43.95 14.05
C LEU A 79 33.96 -43.65 15.35
N ALA A 80 34.40 -42.41 15.56
CA ALA A 80 35.02 -41.99 16.81
C ALA A 80 34.05 -42.11 18.00
N GLY A 81 32.78 -41.74 17.82
CA GLY A 81 31.72 -41.95 18.81
C GLY A 81 31.49 -43.42 19.14
N ALA A 82 31.44 -44.30 18.13
CA ALA A 82 31.28 -45.74 18.33
C ALA A 82 32.49 -46.38 19.05
N LEU A 83 33.71 -45.94 18.76
CA LEU A 83 34.93 -46.38 19.45
C LEU A 83 34.92 -45.94 20.92
N CYS A 84 34.51 -44.70 21.20
CA CYS A 84 34.34 -44.19 22.56
C CYS A 84 33.30 -45.01 23.34
N GLN A 85 32.13 -45.27 22.74
CA GLN A 85 31.09 -46.09 23.37
C GLN A 85 31.54 -47.55 23.60
N ALA A 86 32.33 -48.14 22.70
CA ALA A 86 32.90 -49.47 22.89
C ALA A 86 33.91 -49.51 24.07
N ALA A 87 34.72 -48.46 24.25
CA ALA A 87 35.62 -48.33 25.39
C ALA A 87 34.85 -48.16 26.72
N ILE A 88 33.79 -47.33 26.74
CA ILE A 88 32.89 -47.18 27.89
C ILE A 88 32.24 -48.54 28.23
N ALA A 89 31.72 -49.25 27.23
CA ALA A 89 31.13 -50.58 27.41
C ALA A 89 32.12 -51.56 28.04
N LYS A 90 33.37 -51.59 27.56
CA LYS A 90 34.40 -52.46 28.15
C LYS A 90 34.75 -52.08 29.60
N LEU A 91 34.83 -50.79 29.91
CA LEU A 91 35.12 -50.31 31.27
C LEU A 91 34.01 -50.70 32.26
N VAL A 92 32.74 -50.48 31.90
CA VAL A 92 31.58 -50.80 32.74
C VAL A 92 31.44 -52.32 32.95
N LEU A 93 31.63 -53.13 31.89
CA LEU A 93 31.56 -54.59 32.02
C LEU A 93 32.71 -55.16 32.85
N ALA A 94 33.91 -54.58 32.78
CA ALA A 94 35.03 -54.95 33.65
C ALA A 94 34.76 -54.56 35.12
N ALA A 95 34.30 -53.33 35.37
CA ALA A 95 34.02 -52.84 36.72
C ALA A 95 32.87 -53.59 37.42
N GLY A 96 31.84 -53.99 36.68
CA GLY A 96 30.72 -54.79 37.21
C GLY A 96 31.00 -56.29 37.33
N GLY A 97 32.17 -56.79 36.90
CA GLY A 97 32.45 -58.23 36.82
C GLY A 97 31.61 -58.97 35.77
N TRP A 98 30.99 -58.25 34.83
CA TRP A 98 30.10 -58.79 33.80
C TRP A 98 30.82 -59.00 32.46
N ALA A 99 32.07 -59.45 32.49
CA ALA A 99 32.76 -59.88 31.29
C ALA A 99 32.11 -61.15 30.72
N VAL A 100 31.75 -61.14 29.43
CA VAL A 100 31.18 -62.32 28.76
C VAL A 100 32.28 -63.37 28.55
N ALA A 101 32.31 -64.38 29.41
CA ALA A 101 33.41 -65.35 29.50
C ALA A 101 33.65 -66.20 28.23
N SER A 102 32.66 -66.27 27.32
CA SER A 102 32.79 -66.94 26.02
C SER A 102 33.43 -66.09 24.93
N TRP A 103 33.78 -64.82 25.21
CA TRP A 103 34.39 -63.91 24.23
C TRP A 103 35.91 -63.83 24.39
N SER A 104 36.63 -64.03 23.27
CA SER A 104 38.05 -63.69 23.18
C SER A 104 38.31 -62.19 23.35
N LEU A 105 39.56 -61.82 23.65
CA LEU A 105 39.97 -60.43 23.80
C LEU A 105 39.63 -59.56 22.57
N GLY A 106 39.71 -60.11 21.35
CA GLY A 106 39.31 -59.44 20.11
C GLY A 106 37.78 -59.24 20.02
N GLN A 107 37.00 -60.29 20.29
CA GLN A 107 35.53 -60.20 20.29
C GLN A 107 35.00 -59.21 21.33
N SER A 108 35.68 -59.08 22.48
CA SER A 108 35.35 -58.11 23.54
C SER A 108 35.39 -56.64 23.10
N TRP A 109 36.10 -56.33 22.01
CA TRP A 109 36.12 -55.02 21.37
C TRP A 109 35.24 -54.99 20.11
N ALA A 110 35.39 -55.98 19.23
CA ALA A 110 34.79 -55.97 17.91
C ALA A 110 33.25 -56.02 17.93
N LEU A 111 32.65 -56.83 18.82
CA LEU A 111 31.19 -56.98 18.90
C LEU A 111 30.50 -55.71 19.45
N PRO A 112 30.95 -55.09 20.57
CA PRO A 112 30.41 -53.79 20.98
C PRO A 112 30.66 -52.68 19.95
N PHE A 113 31.85 -52.60 19.35
CA PHE A 113 32.20 -51.56 18.38
C PHE A 113 31.30 -51.60 17.13
N SER A 114 31.13 -52.78 16.54
CA SER A 114 30.24 -52.97 15.37
C SER A 114 28.78 -52.66 15.72
N TYR A 115 28.26 -53.17 16.84
CA TYR A 115 26.91 -52.89 17.33
C TYR A 115 26.64 -51.38 17.45
N TYR A 116 27.49 -50.65 18.18
CA TYR A 116 27.32 -49.20 18.34
C TYR A 116 27.61 -48.40 17.07
N THR A 117 28.48 -48.90 16.17
CA THR A 117 28.69 -48.29 14.84
C THR A 117 27.41 -48.32 14.02
N PHE A 118 26.73 -49.47 13.92
CA PHE A 118 25.47 -49.58 13.17
C PHE A 118 24.37 -48.69 13.74
N ILE A 119 24.24 -48.61 15.07
CA ILE A 119 23.25 -47.75 15.74
C ILE A 119 23.55 -46.27 15.47
N LEU A 120 24.78 -45.81 15.70
CA LEU A 120 25.13 -44.40 15.56
C LEU A 120 25.10 -43.94 14.09
N LEU A 121 25.49 -44.79 13.13
CA LEU A 121 25.35 -44.50 11.70
C LEU A 121 23.89 -44.43 11.27
N SER A 122 23.05 -45.38 11.69
CA SER A 122 21.61 -45.38 11.35
C SER A 122 20.89 -44.16 11.92
N TRP A 123 21.19 -43.80 13.17
CA TRP A 123 20.66 -42.61 13.83
C TRP A 123 21.11 -41.31 13.14
N SER A 124 22.40 -41.25 12.75
CA SER A 124 22.96 -40.12 12.00
C SER A 124 22.29 -39.95 10.63
N LEU A 125 22.11 -41.04 9.89
CA LEU A 125 21.46 -41.05 8.58
C LEU A 125 19.99 -40.62 8.68
N ALA A 126 19.25 -41.13 9.67
CA ALA A 126 17.87 -40.75 9.93
C ALA A 126 17.73 -39.25 10.23
N HIS A 127 18.64 -38.68 11.04
CA HIS A 127 18.63 -37.24 11.35
C HIS A 127 19.00 -36.38 10.14
N LEU A 128 19.97 -36.81 9.32
CA LEU A 128 20.32 -36.11 8.07
C LEU A 128 19.17 -36.13 7.06
N TRP A 129 18.48 -37.28 6.92
CA TRP A 129 17.29 -37.41 6.08
C TRP A 129 16.14 -36.53 6.55
N ALA A 130 15.83 -36.54 7.86
CA ALA A 130 14.80 -35.67 8.44
C ALA A 130 15.10 -34.18 8.26
N ALA A 131 16.37 -33.77 8.42
CA ALA A 131 16.80 -32.39 8.17
C ALA A 131 16.64 -31.99 6.69
N ALA A 132 16.99 -32.87 5.75
CA ALA A 132 16.82 -32.63 4.31
C ALA A 132 15.33 -32.51 3.93
N GLN A 133 14.47 -33.41 4.44
CA GLN A 133 13.02 -33.39 4.20
C GLN A 133 12.37 -32.11 4.74
N LEU A 134 12.87 -31.58 5.87
CA LEU A 134 12.36 -30.33 6.44
C LEU A 134 12.78 -29.09 5.62
N GLU A 135 13.95 -29.09 4.96
CA GLU A 135 14.31 -28.02 4.01
C GLU A 135 13.54 -28.13 2.68
N THR A 136 13.33 -29.33 2.12
CA THR A 136 12.50 -29.48 0.90
C THR A 136 11.05 -29.07 1.15
N ALA A 137 10.49 -29.37 2.33
CA ALA A 137 9.17 -28.89 2.74
C ALA A 137 9.09 -27.35 2.81
N LYS A 138 10.06 -26.70 3.47
CA LYS A 138 10.16 -25.22 3.52
C LYS A 138 10.30 -24.60 2.13
N ALA A 139 11.09 -25.21 1.25
CA ALA A 139 11.27 -24.74 -0.13
C ALA A 139 9.96 -24.80 -0.92
N ARG A 140 9.23 -25.92 -0.87
CA ARG A 140 7.89 -26.07 -1.48
C ARG A 140 6.89 -25.04 -0.95
N GLN A 141 6.86 -24.82 0.36
CA GLN A 141 5.96 -23.84 0.99
C GLN A 141 6.25 -22.40 0.52
N ARG A 142 7.54 -22.03 0.35
CA ARG A 142 7.93 -20.72 -0.19
C ARG A 142 7.56 -20.56 -1.67
N ALA A 143 7.71 -21.61 -2.47
CA ALA A 143 7.34 -21.59 -3.89
C ALA A 143 5.83 -21.36 -4.07
N MET A 144 5.00 -22.15 -3.38
CA MET A 144 3.54 -21.99 -3.37
C MET A 144 3.10 -20.59 -2.91
N ALA A 145 3.73 -20.04 -1.88
CA ALA A 145 3.44 -18.68 -1.42
C ALA A 145 3.72 -17.63 -2.52
N ALA A 146 4.89 -17.69 -3.17
CA ALA A 146 5.26 -16.77 -4.25
C ALA A 146 4.34 -16.90 -5.47
N GLU A 147 3.91 -18.12 -5.82
CA GLU A 147 2.96 -18.38 -6.91
C GLU A 147 1.58 -17.78 -6.62
N THR A 148 1.04 -17.94 -5.40
CA THR A 148 -0.24 -17.32 -5.02
C THR A 148 -0.17 -15.79 -4.93
N GLU A 149 0.99 -15.22 -4.64
CA GLU A 149 1.22 -13.77 -4.68
C GLU A 149 1.32 -13.25 -6.13
N ALA A 150 2.01 -13.98 -7.02
CA ALA A 150 2.05 -13.66 -8.44
C ALA A 150 0.64 -13.68 -9.09
N LEU A 151 -0.12 -14.75 -8.87
CA LEU A 151 -1.49 -14.89 -9.38
C LEU A 151 -2.43 -13.80 -8.82
N ARG A 152 -2.26 -13.40 -7.55
CA ARG A 152 -3.00 -12.26 -6.97
C ARG A 152 -2.64 -10.94 -7.64
N ASN A 153 -1.37 -10.70 -7.92
CA ASN A 153 -0.93 -9.49 -8.63
C ASN A 153 -1.44 -9.46 -10.08
N GLU A 154 -1.50 -10.60 -10.76
CA GLU A 154 -2.08 -10.73 -12.10
C GLU A 154 -3.59 -10.48 -12.10
N LEU A 155 -4.35 -11.14 -11.20
CA LEU A 155 -5.78 -10.88 -11.02
C LEU A 155 -6.06 -9.42 -10.63
N GLN A 156 -5.20 -8.81 -9.81
CA GLN A 156 -5.31 -7.39 -9.46
C GLN A 156 -5.00 -6.48 -10.67
N HIS A 157 -4.03 -6.83 -11.50
CA HIS A 157 -3.72 -6.11 -12.73
C HIS A 157 -4.91 -6.14 -13.70
N LEU A 158 -5.46 -7.32 -13.99
CA LEU A 158 -6.64 -7.52 -14.83
C LEU A 158 -7.86 -6.74 -14.31
N ARG A 159 -8.08 -6.73 -12.98
CA ARG A 159 -9.16 -5.96 -12.34
C ARG A 159 -9.01 -4.43 -12.44
N HIS A 160 -7.82 -3.91 -12.73
CA HIS A 160 -7.58 -2.47 -12.90
C HIS A 160 -7.71 -1.99 -14.36
N GLN A 161 -7.92 -2.90 -15.33
CA GLN A 161 -8.04 -2.55 -16.76
C GLN A 161 -9.45 -2.10 -17.17
N LEU A 162 -10.48 -2.38 -16.36
CA LEU A 162 -11.76 -1.68 -16.40
C LEU A 162 -11.68 -0.49 -15.43
N ASP A 163 -11.88 0.74 -15.88
CA ASP A 163 -12.12 1.89 -14.98
C ASP A 163 -13.55 1.74 -14.40
N PRO A 164 -13.70 1.32 -13.12
CA PRO A 164 -15.03 1.08 -12.57
C PRO A 164 -15.77 2.40 -12.33
N HIS A 165 -15.01 3.47 -12.10
CA HIS A 165 -15.53 4.81 -11.89
C HIS A 165 -16.06 5.41 -13.21
N PHE A 166 -15.51 5.06 -14.38
CA PHE A 166 -16.19 5.35 -15.66
C PHE A 166 -17.57 4.68 -15.71
N LEU A 167 -17.63 3.37 -15.43
CA LEU A 167 -18.89 2.60 -15.50
C LEU A 167 -19.96 3.15 -14.54
N PHE A 168 -19.60 3.39 -13.27
CA PHE A 168 -20.53 3.98 -12.30
C PHE A 168 -20.96 5.41 -12.68
N ASN A 169 -20.07 6.24 -13.26
CA ASN A 169 -20.48 7.56 -13.77
C ASN A 169 -21.44 7.46 -14.97
N ALA A 170 -21.26 6.48 -15.85
CA ALA A 170 -22.14 6.26 -17.00
C ALA A 170 -23.53 5.83 -16.54
N LEU A 171 -23.62 4.84 -15.65
CA LEU A 171 -24.87 4.36 -15.07
C LEU A 171 -25.61 5.46 -14.29
N ASN A 172 -24.90 6.27 -13.50
CA ASN A 172 -25.49 7.41 -12.79
C ASN A 172 -26.01 8.50 -13.75
N GLY A 173 -25.33 8.73 -14.89
CA GLY A 173 -25.81 9.63 -15.93
C GLY A 173 -27.09 9.14 -16.59
N ILE A 174 -27.15 7.85 -16.94
CA ILE A 174 -28.36 7.20 -17.46
C ILE A 174 -29.50 7.30 -16.44
N ALA A 175 -29.24 6.99 -15.17
CA ALA A 175 -30.25 7.04 -14.11
C ALA A 175 -30.82 8.46 -13.87
N ALA A 176 -30.02 9.50 -14.07
CA ALA A 176 -30.46 10.89 -13.99
C ALA A 176 -31.28 11.35 -15.23
N GLU A 177 -31.03 10.73 -16.40
CA GLU A 177 -31.73 11.05 -17.65
C GLU A 177 -33.11 10.38 -17.75
N ILE A 178 -33.29 9.17 -17.18
CA ILE A 178 -34.54 8.38 -17.23
C ILE A 178 -35.80 9.19 -16.86
N PRO A 179 -35.84 9.98 -15.76
CA PRO A 179 -37.04 10.73 -15.38
C PRO A 179 -37.38 11.92 -16.29
N VAL A 180 -36.45 12.33 -17.16
CA VAL A 180 -36.55 13.54 -17.99
C VAL A 180 -36.76 13.18 -19.46
N HIS A 181 -35.94 12.27 -19.98
CA HIS A 181 -35.91 11.86 -21.39
C HIS A 181 -35.69 10.34 -21.52
N PRO A 182 -36.73 9.52 -21.25
CA PRO A 182 -36.59 8.05 -21.19
C PRO A 182 -36.09 7.42 -22.50
N ASP A 183 -36.53 7.91 -23.67
CA ASP A 183 -36.06 7.41 -24.97
C ASP A 183 -34.55 7.66 -25.19
N ARG A 184 -34.05 8.80 -24.68
CA ARG A 184 -32.64 9.18 -24.74
C ARG A 184 -31.79 8.33 -23.80
N ALA A 185 -32.28 8.07 -22.58
CA ALA A 185 -31.66 7.11 -21.68
C ALA A 185 -31.60 5.69 -22.30
N GLY A 186 -32.65 5.27 -23.00
CA GLY A 186 -32.67 4.03 -23.79
C GLY A 186 -31.71 4.01 -24.99
N GLY A 187 -31.23 5.18 -25.46
CA GLY A 187 -30.09 5.31 -26.36
C GLY A 187 -28.76 5.10 -25.63
N MET A 188 -28.53 5.84 -24.55
CA MET A 188 -27.30 5.80 -23.75
C MET A 188 -26.99 4.40 -23.17
N VAL A 189 -28.02 3.60 -22.85
CA VAL A 189 -27.84 2.18 -22.44
C VAL A 189 -27.23 1.32 -23.56
N ARG A 190 -27.65 1.53 -24.82
CA ARG A 190 -27.08 0.82 -25.98
C ARG A 190 -25.65 1.28 -26.27
N GLU A 191 -25.42 2.59 -26.29
CA GLU A 191 -24.07 3.16 -26.45
C GLU A 191 -23.08 2.63 -25.39
N LEU A 192 -23.51 2.53 -24.13
CA LEU A 192 -22.71 1.95 -23.05
C LEU A 192 -22.48 0.44 -23.25
N ALA A 193 -23.50 -0.31 -23.68
CA ALA A 193 -23.37 -1.75 -23.92
C ALA A 193 -22.43 -2.07 -25.11
N ASP A 194 -22.53 -1.31 -26.20
CA ASP A 194 -21.70 -1.49 -27.39
C ASP A 194 -20.26 -1.01 -27.15
N PHE A 195 -20.06 0.09 -26.41
CA PHE A 195 -18.74 0.49 -25.90
C PHE A 195 -18.13 -0.60 -25.00
N LEU A 196 -18.89 -1.17 -24.06
CA LEU A 196 -18.41 -2.23 -23.18
C LEU A 196 -18.06 -3.51 -23.96
N ARG A 197 -18.85 -3.90 -24.97
CA ARG A 197 -18.57 -5.05 -25.85
C ARG A 197 -17.26 -4.83 -26.60
N TYR A 198 -17.13 -3.71 -27.31
CA TYR A 198 -15.88 -3.34 -28.00
C TYR A 198 -14.68 -3.33 -27.04
N SER A 199 -14.89 -2.79 -25.83
CA SER A 199 -13.88 -2.67 -24.77
C SER A 199 -13.52 -4.01 -24.08
N LEU A 200 -14.34 -5.05 -24.24
CA LEU A 200 -14.08 -6.41 -23.76
C LEU A 200 -13.33 -7.23 -24.82
N ASP A 201 -13.77 -7.17 -26.08
CA ASP A 201 -13.30 -8.07 -27.14
C ASP A 201 -11.90 -7.72 -27.69
N HIS A 202 -11.54 -6.43 -27.71
CA HIS A 202 -10.37 -5.90 -28.44
C HIS A 202 -9.14 -5.58 -27.56
N ARG A 203 -9.12 -6.09 -26.32
CA ARG A 203 -8.07 -5.80 -25.32
C ARG A 203 -6.66 -6.19 -25.75
N ASP A 204 -6.53 -7.25 -26.54
CA ASP A 204 -5.24 -7.85 -26.91
C ASP A 204 -4.56 -7.15 -28.12
N LEU A 205 -4.87 -5.87 -28.37
CA LEU A 205 -4.41 -5.09 -29.54
C LEU A 205 -4.73 -5.77 -30.90
N LYS A 206 -5.80 -6.58 -30.95
CA LYS A 206 -6.24 -7.29 -32.16
C LYS A 206 -6.47 -6.30 -33.32
N PRO A 207 -6.16 -6.69 -34.58
CA PRO A 207 -6.45 -5.85 -35.73
C PRO A 207 -7.95 -5.61 -35.89
N VAL A 208 -8.37 -4.36 -35.85
CA VAL A 208 -9.74 -3.90 -36.13
C VAL A 208 -9.74 -3.04 -37.38
N THR A 209 -10.93 -2.75 -37.94
CA THR A 209 -11.07 -1.65 -38.89
C THR A 209 -11.06 -0.32 -38.15
N LEU A 210 -10.49 0.71 -38.77
CA LEU A 210 -10.55 2.08 -38.23
C LEU A 210 -12.01 2.54 -38.07
N ALA A 211 -12.93 2.06 -38.91
CA ALA A 211 -14.37 2.26 -38.77
C ALA A 211 -14.90 1.86 -37.37
N ALA A 212 -14.62 0.64 -36.92
CA ALA A 212 -15.09 0.15 -35.62
C ALA A 212 -14.47 0.92 -34.44
N GLU A 213 -13.21 1.35 -34.57
CA GLU A 213 -12.58 2.21 -33.55
C GLU A 213 -13.22 3.60 -33.51
N VAL A 214 -13.49 4.21 -34.66
CA VAL A 214 -14.18 5.51 -34.76
C VAL A 214 -15.61 5.45 -34.20
N GLU A 215 -16.31 4.34 -34.40
CA GLU A 215 -17.65 4.09 -33.89
C GLU A 215 -17.66 3.95 -32.35
N ALA A 216 -16.76 3.14 -31.78
CA ALA A 216 -16.60 3.03 -30.33
C ALA A 216 -16.23 4.37 -29.67
N ILE A 217 -15.38 5.17 -30.33
CA ILE A 217 -15.02 6.53 -29.90
C ILE A 217 -16.21 7.49 -29.97
N ARG A 218 -17.09 7.36 -30.96
CA ARG A 218 -18.33 8.15 -31.05
C ARG A 218 -19.28 7.84 -29.89
N ALA A 219 -19.56 6.57 -29.61
CA ALA A 219 -20.41 6.16 -28.49
C ALA A 219 -19.85 6.66 -27.14
N TYR A 220 -18.54 6.56 -26.93
CA TYR A 220 -17.87 7.12 -25.74
C TYR A 220 -18.04 8.65 -25.63
N LEU A 221 -17.97 9.37 -26.75
CA LEU A 221 -18.07 10.83 -26.80
C LEU A 221 -19.50 11.34 -26.61
N GLU A 222 -20.52 10.70 -27.19
CA GLU A 222 -21.93 11.04 -26.92
C GLU A 222 -22.29 10.82 -25.45
N LEU A 223 -21.82 9.72 -24.84
CA LEU A 223 -22.00 9.47 -23.42
C LEU A 223 -21.35 10.54 -22.52
N GLN A 224 -20.19 11.10 -22.91
CA GLN A 224 -19.64 12.27 -22.20
C GLN A 224 -20.41 13.57 -22.50
N LYS A 225 -20.98 13.72 -23.70
CA LYS A 225 -21.82 14.87 -24.06
C LYS A 225 -23.15 14.89 -23.30
N ALA A 226 -23.82 13.75 -23.16
CA ALA A 226 -24.99 13.61 -22.29
C ALA A 226 -24.65 13.97 -20.83
N ARG A 227 -23.51 13.50 -20.32
CA ARG A 227 -23.05 13.75 -18.94
C ARG A 227 -22.72 15.22 -18.64
N PHE A 228 -22.14 15.95 -19.59
CA PHE A 228 -21.68 17.33 -19.38
C PHE A 228 -22.60 18.39 -19.98
N GLY A 229 -23.55 18.03 -20.85
CA GLY A 229 -24.45 18.96 -21.53
C GLY A 229 -23.69 20.01 -22.34
N GLU A 230 -24.22 21.24 -22.37
CA GLU A 230 -23.66 22.41 -23.06
C GLU A 230 -22.17 22.71 -22.73
N ASP A 231 -21.64 22.20 -21.61
CA ASP A 231 -20.22 22.37 -21.25
C ASP A 231 -19.26 21.54 -22.13
N PHE A 232 -19.75 20.60 -22.94
CA PHE A 232 -18.97 19.67 -23.76
C PHE A 232 -19.56 19.46 -25.16
N ASP A 233 -18.70 19.48 -26.18
CA ASP A 233 -19.06 19.13 -27.55
C ASP A 233 -17.90 18.40 -28.23
N PHE A 234 -18.14 17.76 -29.37
CA PHE A 234 -17.09 17.07 -30.11
C PHE A 234 -17.35 17.02 -31.61
N ARG A 235 -16.27 16.79 -32.37
CA ARG A 235 -16.30 16.65 -33.83
C ARG A 235 -15.43 15.48 -34.24
N ILE A 236 -15.96 14.62 -35.11
CA ILE A 236 -15.21 13.52 -35.72
C ILE A 236 -15.22 13.73 -37.23
N ALA A 237 -14.04 13.92 -37.82
CA ALA A 237 -13.82 14.03 -39.26
C ALA A 237 -12.84 12.93 -39.70
N ALA A 238 -13.36 11.87 -40.30
CA ALA A 238 -12.56 10.76 -40.81
C ALA A 238 -12.80 10.59 -42.32
N ALA A 239 -11.72 10.50 -43.10
CA ALA A 239 -11.81 10.25 -44.53
C ALA A 239 -12.30 8.81 -44.80
N PRO A 240 -13.25 8.58 -45.75
CA PRO A 240 -13.76 7.23 -46.05
C PRO A 240 -12.65 6.20 -46.33
N ASP A 241 -11.66 6.59 -47.13
CA ASP A 241 -10.51 5.77 -47.55
C ASP A 241 -9.60 5.34 -46.38
N ALA A 242 -9.72 5.98 -45.22
CA ALA A 242 -9.02 5.58 -43.99
C ALA A 242 -9.86 4.59 -43.16
N LEU A 243 -11.19 4.70 -43.17
CA LEU A 243 -12.09 3.90 -42.32
C LEU A 243 -12.01 2.39 -42.61
N ALA A 244 -11.76 2.01 -43.86
CA ALA A 244 -11.60 0.62 -44.29
C ALA A 244 -10.22 0.01 -43.93
N ARG A 245 -9.23 0.82 -43.54
CA ARG A 245 -7.87 0.33 -43.22
C ARG A 245 -7.84 -0.34 -41.84
N SER A 246 -6.96 -1.32 -41.68
CA SER A 246 -6.77 -2.02 -40.41
C SER A 246 -5.81 -1.30 -39.48
N THR A 247 -6.09 -1.34 -38.17
CA THR A 247 -5.32 -0.73 -37.09
C THR A 247 -5.37 -1.64 -35.86
N PRO A 248 -4.35 -1.65 -34.96
CA PRO A 248 -4.54 -2.17 -33.61
C PRO A 248 -5.71 -1.44 -32.93
N GLY A 249 -6.59 -2.17 -32.23
CA GLY A 249 -7.65 -1.53 -31.43
C GLY A 249 -7.10 -0.68 -30.28
N PHE A 250 -7.95 0.16 -29.69
CA PHE A 250 -7.63 0.99 -28.50
C PHE A 250 -6.50 2.03 -28.67
N LEU A 251 -6.14 2.46 -29.88
CA LEU A 251 -5.15 3.54 -30.07
C LEU A 251 -5.74 4.94 -29.87
N LEU A 252 -6.98 5.17 -30.32
CA LEU A 252 -7.67 6.46 -30.20
C LEU A 252 -8.20 6.70 -28.78
N GLN A 253 -8.67 5.67 -28.07
CA GLN A 253 -9.35 5.83 -26.78
C GLN A 253 -8.46 6.52 -25.72
N PRO A 254 -7.22 6.08 -25.45
CA PRO A 254 -6.34 6.76 -24.50
C PRO A 254 -6.04 8.21 -24.89
N LEU A 255 -6.05 8.54 -26.19
CA LEU A 255 -5.84 9.92 -26.66
C LEU A 255 -7.09 10.78 -26.42
N VAL A 256 -8.28 10.28 -26.70
CA VAL A 256 -9.57 10.96 -26.48
C VAL A 256 -9.84 11.12 -24.98
N GLU A 257 -9.66 10.07 -24.18
CA GLU A 257 -9.74 10.16 -22.71
C GLU A 257 -8.82 11.25 -22.16
N ASN A 258 -7.55 11.29 -22.61
CA ASN A 258 -6.62 12.33 -22.18
C ASN A 258 -7.03 13.73 -22.68
N ALA A 259 -7.58 13.85 -23.89
CA ALA A 259 -8.08 15.11 -24.43
C ALA A 259 -9.23 15.68 -23.58
N ILE A 260 -10.20 14.86 -23.16
CA ILE A 260 -11.27 15.27 -22.24
C ILE A 260 -10.68 15.58 -20.85
N LYS A 261 -9.94 14.63 -20.27
CA LYS A 261 -9.32 14.68 -18.93
C LYS A 261 -8.32 15.83 -18.75
N HIS A 262 -7.78 16.39 -19.83
CA HIS A 262 -6.92 17.58 -19.80
C HIS A 262 -7.62 18.85 -20.32
N GLY A 263 -8.56 18.74 -21.26
CA GLY A 263 -9.45 19.82 -21.69
C GLY A 263 -10.24 20.41 -20.53
N LEU A 264 -10.91 19.58 -19.74
CA LEU A 264 -11.64 19.99 -18.53
C LEU A 264 -10.73 20.64 -17.47
N LYS A 265 -9.42 20.36 -17.50
CA LYS A 265 -8.45 21.00 -16.59
C LYS A 265 -8.08 22.42 -17.04
N SER A 266 -8.17 22.72 -18.33
CA SER A 266 -7.88 24.07 -18.88
C SER A 266 -8.78 25.12 -18.23
N GLY A 267 -10.08 24.84 -18.14
CA GLY A 267 -11.12 25.77 -17.69
C GLY A 267 -11.76 26.58 -18.81
N ARG A 268 -11.43 26.31 -20.08
CA ARG A 268 -12.22 26.79 -21.23
C ARG A 268 -13.46 25.92 -21.38
N ARG A 269 -14.63 26.54 -21.55
CA ARG A 269 -15.89 25.90 -21.88
C ARG A 269 -16.59 26.69 -23.01
N PRO A 270 -17.38 26.05 -23.89
CA PRO A 270 -17.55 24.60 -24.01
C PRO A 270 -16.22 23.91 -24.37
N LEU A 271 -16.05 22.67 -23.89
CA LEU A 271 -14.89 21.85 -24.24
C LEU A 271 -15.20 21.12 -25.55
N ILE A 272 -14.62 21.59 -26.65
CA ILE A 272 -14.73 20.94 -27.97
C ILE A 272 -13.57 19.95 -28.14
N VAL A 273 -13.85 18.65 -28.30
CA VAL A 273 -12.84 17.64 -28.68
C VAL A 273 -12.93 17.35 -30.18
N GLU A 274 -11.84 17.54 -30.91
CA GLU A 274 -11.79 17.30 -32.35
C GLU A 274 -10.91 16.08 -32.67
N VAL A 275 -11.52 15.06 -33.27
CA VAL A 275 -10.83 13.87 -33.80
C VAL A 275 -10.82 13.98 -35.32
N ALA A 276 -9.62 14.13 -35.89
CA ALA A 276 -9.41 14.18 -37.34
C ALA A 276 -8.54 13.00 -37.78
N ILE A 277 -8.96 12.27 -38.82
CA ILE A 277 -8.20 11.13 -39.36
C ILE A 277 -8.18 11.17 -40.89
N ALA A 278 -6.99 11.18 -41.47
CA ALA A 278 -6.80 11.23 -42.92
C ALA A 278 -5.63 10.33 -43.38
N PRO A 279 -5.70 9.74 -44.58
CA PRO A 279 -4.55 9.08 -45.19
C PRO A 279 -3.51 10.13 -45.63
N VAL A 280 -2.23 9.80 -45.52
CA VAL A 280 -1.11 10.62 -46.03
C VAL A 280 -0.15 9.67 -46.74
N GLY A 281 -0.50 9.34 -47.98
CA GLY A 281 0.12 8.22 -48.71
C GLY A 281 -0.25 6.88 -48.07
N ASP A 282 0.78 6.08 -47.77
CA ASP A 282 0.61 4.78 -47.12
C ASP A 282 0.30 4.91 -45.62
N ASP A 283 0.70 6.01 -44.96
CA ASP A 283 0.42 6.26 -43.55
C ASP A 283 -1.03 6.73 -43.29
N ILE A 284 -1.53 6.48 -42.08
CA ILE A 284 -2.75 7.10 -41.54
C ILE A 284 -2.35 8.13 -40.47
N VAL A 285 -2.73 9.40 -40.66
CA VAL A 285 -2.51 10.44 -39.66
C VAL A 285 -3.77 10.62 -38.82
N MET A 286 -3.71 10.13 -37.58
CA MET A 286 -4.72 10.34 -36.54
C MET A 286 -4.35 11.55 -35.67
N ARG A 287 -5.29 12.48 -35.48
CA ARG A 287 -5.10 13.70 -34.69
C ARG A 287 -6.29 13.93 -33.76
N VAL A 288 -6.08 13.70 -32.47
CA VAL A 288 -6.98 14.18 -31.40
C VAL A 288 -6.50 15.54 -30.91
N ALA A 289 -7.41 16.52 -30.85
CA ALA A 289 -7.15 17.87 -30.38
C ALA A 289 -8.22 18.33 -29.37
N ASN A 290 -7.83 19.22 -28.45
CA ASN A 290 -8.72 19.89 -27.51
C ASN A 290 -8.21 21.32 -27.22
N PRO A 291 -9.07 22.28 -26.85
CA PRO A 291 -8.65 23.58 -26.38
C PRO A 291 -7.84 23.44 -25.08
N GLY A 292 -6.66 24.08 -25.07
CA GLY A 292 -5.71 24.00 -23.96
C GLY A 292 -4.33 24.49 -24.39
N GLY A 293 -3.33 24.30 -23.53
CA GLY A 293 -1.94 24.62 -23.81
C GLY A 293 -1.00 23.52 -23.33
N LEU A 294 -0.04 23.11 -24.16
CA LEU A 294 1.03 22.21 -23.77
C LEU A 294 2.04 22.98 -22.91
N ARG A 295 2.21 22.56 -21.64
CA ARG A 295 3.21 23.12 -20.72
C ARG A 295 4.62 23.01 -21.36
N PRO A 296 5.38 24.11 -21.53
CA PRO A 296 6.48 24.19 -22.49
C PRO A 296 7.70 23.28 -22.19
N ASP A 297 7.86 22.79 -20.96
CA ASP A 297 9.00 21.94 -20.57
C ASP A 297 9.08 20.62 -21.34
N LEU A 298 7.94 20.00 -21.63
CA LEU A 298 7.88 18.71 -22.34
C LEU A 298 8.30 18.82 -23.81
N ALA A 299 8.08 19.99 -24.43
CA ALA A 299 8.49 20.25 -25.81
C ALA A 299 10.02 20.37 -25.95
N LYS A 300 10.73 20.82 -24.90
CA LYS A 300 12.20 20.82 -24.87
C LYS A 300 12.77 19.41 -24.76
N GLN A 301 12.19 18.54 -23.94
CA GLN A 301 12.67 17.17 -23.75
C GLN A 301 12.56 16.31 -25.03
N ARG A 302 11.47 16.40 -25.80
CA ARG A 302 11.32 15.66 -27.07
C ARG A 302 12.34 16.06 -28.15
N ARG A 303 12.97 17.25 -28.08
CA ARG A 303 14.07 17.64 -28.99
C ARG A 303 15.45 17.16 -28.54
N ALA A 304 15.64 16.77 -27.28
CA ALA A 304 16.89 16.16 -26.82
C ALA A 304 17.02 14.70 -27.30
N GLY A 305 15.97 13.90 -27.12
CA GLY A 305 15.98 12.47 -27.48
C GLY A 305 16.19 12.20 -28.98
N ARG A 306 15.75 13.09 -29.88
CA ARG A 306 15.91 12.92 -31.33
C ARG A 306 17.33 13.22 -31.88
N ARG A 307 18.30 13.60 -31.05
CA ARG A 307 19.71 13.77 -31.48
C ARG A 307 20.60 12.54 -31.27
N ALA A 308 20.06 11.45 -30.70
CA ALA A 308 20.79 10.19 -30.50
C ALA A 308 20.66 9.18 -31.66
N GLY A 309 20.01 9.52 -32.78
CA GLY A 309 19.81 8.55 -33.87
C GLY A 309 19.23 9.10 -35.17
N ARG A 310 20.06 9.79 -35.96
CA ARG A 310 20.16 9.73 -37.44
C ARG A 310 21.24 10.69 -37.95
N ALA A 311 21.93 10.29 -39.03
CA ALA A 311 22.90 11.12 -39.73
C ALA A 311 22.22 12.20 -40.61
N ALA A 312 23.02 13.10 -41.19
CA ALA A 312 22.54 14.08 -42.17
C ALA A 312 22.04 13.38 -43.46
N THR A 313 21.09 13.96 -44.21
CA THR A 313 21.37 15.01 -45.22
C THR A 313 20.47 16.26 -45.09
N PRO A 314 20.77 17.37 -45.82
CA PRO A 314 20.15 18.68 -45.57
C PRO A 314 19.14 19.14 -46.65
N ASN A 315 18.09 19.87 -46.25
CA ASN A 315 17.71 21.16 -46.85
C ASN A 315 16.61 21.90 -46.06
N GLY A 316 16.76 23.24 -45.96
CA GLY A 316 15.72 24.27 -45.72
C GLY A 316 14.72 24.15 -44.54
N ALA A 317 14.44 25.18 -43.74
CA ALA A 317 15.11 26.46 -43.51
C ALA A 317 14.78 26.90 -42.05
N ALA A 318 15.56 27.83 -41.48
CA ALA A 318 15.41 28.24 -40.08
C ALA A 318 15.13 29.75 -39.94
N LEU A 319 14.30 30.11 -38.95
CA LEU A 319 14.08 31.47 -38.42
C LEU A 319 13.74 31.37 -36.90
N PRO A 320 13.87 32.43 -36.08
CA PRO A 320 14.95 32.44 -35.09
C PRO A 320 14.51 32.42 -33.59
N ARG A 321 15.51 32.43 -32.71
CA ARG A 321 15.39 32.64 -31.25
C ARG A 321 16.58 33.45 -30.70
N PRO A 322 16.34 34.44 -29.81
CA PRO A 322 17.33 34.98 -28.87
C PRO A 322 17.03 34.48 -27.41
N PRO A 323 17.75 34.89 -26.34
CA PRO A 323 18.78 34.00 -25.76
C PRO A 323 18.57 33.57 -24.28
N CYS A 324 19.56 32.88 -23.72
CA CYS A 324 19.57 32.18 -22.42
C CYS A 324 20.22 32.98 -21.26
N LEU A 325 20.27 32.41 -20.03
CA LEU A 325 21.52 32.15 -19.26
C LEU A 325 21.32 31.37 -17.91
N LEU A 326 22.13 30.31 -17.68
CA LEU A 326 22.90 29.88 -16.46
C LEU A 326 22.26 29.78 -15.02
N ALA A 327 22.77 29.07 -13.97
CA ALA A 327 23.84 28.04 -13.75
C ALA A 327 23.69 27.23 -12.39
N ARG A 328 24.65 26.37 -11.97
CA ARG A 328 24.42 25.18 -11.07
C ARG A 328 25.65 24.52 -10.26
N PRO A 329 25.66 24.41 -8.88
CA PRO A 329 26.15 23.23 -8.02
C PRO A 329 25.30 22.84 -6.70
N GLY A 330 25.05 21.63 -6.08
CA GLY A 330 25.24 20.13 -6.30
C GLY A 330 24.87 18.90 -5.28
N GLY A 331 24.76 18.87 -3.91
CA GLY A 331 24.24 17.78 -2.97
C GLY A 331 24.01 18.08 -1.41
N GLY A 332 23.45 17.15 -0.55
CA GLY A 332 22.98 17.31 0.90
C GLY A 332 23.45 16.38 2.12
N ALA A 333 22.65 15.50 2.78
CA ALA A 333 23.00 14.60 3.97
C ALA A 333 23.42 15.19 5.38
N GLY A 334 23.02 14.68 6.57
CA GLY A 334 22.10 13.59 6.99
C GLY A 334 21.79 13.42 8.52
N ARG A 335 20.51 13.15 8.91
CA ARG A 335 19.97 12.34 10.07
C ARG A 335 19.54 12.95 11.45
N GLY A 336 18.26 13.34 11.62
CA GLY A 336 17.60 13.63 12.93
C GLY A 336 16.31 12.83 13.27
N ARG A 337 16.09 12.48 14.56
CA ARG A 337 14.99 11.60 15.09
C ARG A 337 13.65 12.32 15.38
N ALA A 338 12.57 11.54 15.54
CA ALA A 338 11.19 12.01 15.81
C ALA A 338 10.72 11.86 17.29
N ARG A 339 9.64 12.58 17.64
CA ARG A 339 8.74 12.38 18.80
C ARG A 339 7.28 12.67 18.40
N ALA A 340 6.31 12.27 19.22
CA ALA A 340 4.87 12.33 18.92
C ALA A 340 4.10 13.28 19.85
N PHE A 341 2.88 13.68 19.44
CA PHE A 341 1.90 14.47 20.21
C PHE A 341 0.48 13.92 19.97
N GLY A 342 -0.43 14.12 20.94
CA GLY A 342 -1.81 13.61 20.93
C GLY A 342 -2.86 14.58 20.39
N CYS A 343 -4.14 14.18 20.47
CA CYS A 343 -5.31 14.93 19.95
C CYS A 343 -6.47 14.94 20.98
N ALA A 344 -7.55 15.68 20.68
CA ALA A 344 -8.72 15.85 21.55
C ALA A 344 -9.97 15.11 21.01
N MET A 345 -10.99 14.96 21.86
CA MET A 345 -12.16 14.09 21.64
C MET A 345 -13.33 14.80 20.93
N PRO A 346 -13.86 14.31 19.79
CA PRO A 346 -15.14 14.74 19.21
C PRO A 346 -16.39 14.52 20.08
N ASP A 347 -17.34 15.46 19.99
CA ASP A 347 -18.68 15.39 20.57
C ASP A 347 -19.71 14.75 19.60
N VAL A 348 -20.54 13.82 20.10
CA VAL A 348 -21.36 12.91 19.29
C VAL A 348 -22.81 12.81 19.79
N ILE A 349 -23.79 12.80 18.88
CA ILE A 349 -25.19 12.44 19.17
C ILE A 349 -25.59 11.16 18.43
N LEU A 350 -26.42 10.34 19.08
CA LEU A 350 -27.06 9.16 18.49
C LEU A 350 -28.53 9.45 18.19
N VAL A 351 -28.99 9.19 16.97
CA VAL A 351 -30.37 9.39 16.51
C VAL A 351 -30.86 8.13 15.84
N ASP A 352 -31.79 7.45 16.50
CA ASP A 352 -32.32 6.13 16.14
C ASP A 352 -33.59 5.96 16.98
N ASP A 353 -34.73 5.54 16.43
CA ASP A 353 -35.95 5.40 17.24
C ASP A 353 -35.89 4.14 18.13
N GLU A 354 -35.28 3.06 17.64
CA GLU A 354 -35.08 1.80 18.37
C GLU A 354 -34.13 1.96 19.58
N PRO A 355 -34.59 1.73 20.83
CA PRO A 355 -33.74 1.85 22.02
C PRO A 355 -32.55 0.88 22.04
N LEU A 356 -32.74 -0.34 21.52
CA LEU A 356 -31.70 -1.37 21.46
C LEU A 356 -30.55 -0.99 20.51
N ALA A 357 -30.86 -0.30 19.40
CA ALA A 357 -29.86 0.16 18.47
C ALA A 357 -29.00 1.30 19.06
N ARG A 358 -29.62 2.25 19.79
CA ARG A 358 -28.88 3.26 20.56
C ARG A 358 -27.99 2.64 21.62
N GLU A 359 -28.50 1.67 22.39
CA GLU A 359 -27.70 0.95 23.39
C GLU A 359 -26.54 0.15 22.78
N GLY A 360 -26.75 -0.48 21.62
CA GLY A 360 -25.70 -1.15 20.85
C GLY A 360 -24.61 -0.18 20.40
N LEU A 361 -24.99 0.95 19.79
CA LEU A 361 -24.04 2.01 19.40
C LEU A 361 -23.29 2.60 20.60
N ARG A 362 -24.00 2.91 21.70
CA ARG A 362 -23.43 3.39 22.97
C ARG A 362 -22.39 2.42 23.53
N THR A 363 -22.67 1.11 23.48
CA THR A 363 -21.77 0.05 23.95
C THR A 363 -20.54 -0.08 23.06
N LEU A 364 -20.69 0.01 21.74
CA LEU A 364 -19.57 -0.02 20.79
C LEU A 364 -18.69 1.25 20.89
N LEU A 365 -19.30 2.42 21.09
CA LEU A 365 -18.57 3.69 21.28
C LEU A 365 -17.85 3.76 22.63
N ALA A 366 -18.32 3.05 23.66
CA ALA A 366 -17.60 2.95 24.94
C ALA A 366 -16.21 2.29 24.82
N ALA A 367 -15.94 1.54 23.75
CA ALA A 367 -14.61 1.01 23.42
C ALA A 367 -13.67 2.06 22.78
N HIS A 368 -14.17 3.27 22.47
CA HIS A 368 -13.44 4.36 21.85
C HIS A 368 -13.33 5.55 22.84
N PRO A 369 -12.33 5.57 23.75
CA PRO A 369 -12.15 6.64 24.73
C PRO A 369 -11.74 7.99 24.11
N ASP A 370 -11.57 8.04 22.79
CA ASP A 370 -11.35 9.27 22.02
C ASP A 370 -12.68 9.98 21.64
N VAL A 371 -13.84 9.49 22.05
CA VAL A 371 -15.17 9.98 21.61
C VAL A 371 -16.08 10.28 22.80
N ARG A 372 -16.84 11.38 22.76
CA ARG A 372 -17.80 11.77 23.83
C ARG A 372 -19.24 11.82 23.32
N ILE A 373 -20.12 11.01 23.89
CA ILE A 373 -21.57 11.11 23.62
C ILE A 373 -22.16 12.30 24.41
N VAL A 374 -22.87 13.20 23.74
CA VAL A 374 -23.46 14.43 24.31
C VAL A 374 -24.99 14.46 24.25
N GLY A 375 -25.63 13.46 23.64
CA GLY A 375 -27.09 13.31 23.64
C GLY A 375 -27.56 12.11 22.82
N GLU A 376 -28.81 11.71 23.06
CA GLU A 376 -29.54 10.71 22.28
C GLU A 376 -30.91 11.28 21.87
N ALA A 377 -31.42 10.89 20.70
CA ALA A 377 -32.73 11.27 20.20
C ALA A 377 -33.48 10.06 19.63
N ALA A 378 -34.78 9.96 19.91
CA ALA A 378 -35.66 8.91 19.41
C ALA A 378 -36.54 9.36 18.23
N SER A 379 -36.42 10.61 17.76
CA SER A 379 -37.09 11.05 16.52
C SER A 379 -36.40 12.28 15.88
N VAL A 380 -36.71 12.53 14.60
CA VAL A 380 -36.26 13.70 13.82
C VAL A 380 -36.52 15.03 14.52
N ALA A 381 -37.64 15.16 15.25
CA ALA A 381 -37.97 16.38 15.98
C ALA A 381 -37.04 16.62 17.18
N GLN A 382 -36.76 15.57 17.96
CA GLN A 382 -35.81 15.63 19.08
C GLN A 382 -34.38 15.88 18.57
N ALA A 383 -33.98 15.18 17.52
CA ALA A 383 -32.66 15.30 16.91
C ALA A 383 -32.37 16.73 16.43
N ARG A 384 -33.33 17.38 15.76
CA ARG A 384 -33.22 18.77 15.33
C ARG A 384 -33.00 19.73 16.51
N ALA A 385 -33.76 19.56 17.60
CA ALA A 385 -33.62 20.39 18.80
C ALA A 385 -32.27 20.18 19.50
N LEU A 386 -31.79 18.94 19.59
CA LEU A 386 -30.50 18.59 20.18
C LEU A 386 -29.31 19.06 19.33
N ILE A 387 -29.37 18.93 18.00
CA ILE A 387 -28.32 19.45 17.10
C ILE A 387 -28.21 20.98 17.21
N ALA A 388 -29.34 21.69 17.28
CA ALA A 388 -29.36 23.15 17.42
C ALA A 388 -28.78 23.64 18.77
N THR A 389 -29.01 22.89 19.85
CA THR A 389 -28.61 23.27 21.22
C THR A 389 -27.20 22.79 21.58
N ALA A 390 -26.92 21.49 21.44
CA ALA A 390 -25.64 20.89 21.82
C ALA A 390 -24.51 21.14 20.79
N ARG A 391 -24.86 21.36 19.52
CA ARG A 391 -23.91 21.58 18.40
C ARG A 391 -22.79 20.52 18.35
N PRO A 392 -23.12 19.23 18.20
CA PRO A 392 -22.13 18.16 18.16
C PRO A 392 -21.23 18.26 16.93
N ASP A 393 -20.05 17.64 17.01
CA ASP A 393 -19.16 17.48 15.85
C ASP A 393 -19.66 16.36 14.91
N VAL A 394 -20.29 15.32 15.46
CA VAL A 394 -20.75 14.12 14.75
C VAL A 394 -22.18 13.76 15.13
N VAL A 395 -22.96 13.24 14.17
CA VAL A 395 -24.27 12.63 14.43
C VAL A 395 -24.33 11.27 13.76
N PHE A 396 -24.58 10.22 14.55
CA PHE A 396 -25.01 8.92 14.05
C PHE A 396 -26.53 8.96 13.88
N LEU A 397 -27.04 8.60 12.71
CA LEU A 397 -28.43 8.86 12.30
C LEU A 397 -29.02 7.68 11.52
N ASP A 398 -30.14 7.09 11.95
CA ASP A 398 -30.89 6.19 11.06
C ASP A 398 -31.57 6.99 9.94
N ILE A 399 -31.73 6.34 8.80
CA ILE A 399 -32.43 6.84 7.62
C ILE A 399 -33.93 6.66 7.81
N GLU A 400 -34.36 5.56 8.41
CA GLU A 400 -35.76 5.23 8.67
C GLU A 400 -36.09 5.42 10.15
N MET A 401 -37.13 6.19 10.44
CA MET A 401 -37.71 6.39 11.77
C MET A 401 -39.22 6.57 11.61
N ALA A 402 -40.01 6.18 12.62
CA ALA A 402 -41.48 6.12 12.55
C ALA A 402 -42.18 7.42 12.08
N ASP A 403 -41.62 8.61 12.42
CA ASP A 403 -42.24 9.91 12.12
C ASP A 403 -41.80 10.54 10.78
N ALA A 404 -40.56 10.31 10.34
CA ALA A 404 -39.93 10.99 9.19
C ALA A 404 -38.54 10.40 8.87
N THR A 405 -38.04 10.60 7.64
CA THR A 405 -36.69 10.12 7.27
C THR A 405 -35.56 10.97 7.88
N GLY A 406 -34.44 10.31 8.20
CA GLY A 406 -33.20 11.01 8.57
C GLY A 406 -32.58 11.82 7.43
N LEU A 407 -32.89 11.47 6.16
CA LEU A 407 -32.42 12.22 4.99
C LEU A 407 -33.05 13.63 4.94
N ASP A 408 -34.32 13.76 5.30
CA ASP A 408 -35.03 15.05 5.31
C ASP A 408 -34.62 15.93 6.49
N LEU A 409 -34.17 15.34 7.60
CA LEU A 409 -33.47 16.07 8.66
C LEU A 409 -32.17 16.70 8.12
N VAL A 410 -31.32 15.94 7.42
CA VAL A 410 -30.06 16.47 6.90
C VAL A 410 -30.30 17.56 5.84
N ARG A 411 -31.31 17.39 4.97
CA ARG A 411 -31.70 18.38 3.96
C ARG A 411 -32.21 19.70 4.52
N THR A 412 -32.70 19.73 5.76
CA THR A 412 -33.25 20.93 6.41
C THR A 412 -32.25 21.65 7.33
N LEU A 413 -31.02 21.16 7.47
CA LEU A 413 -29.96 21.82 8.25
C LEU A 413 -29.12 22.76 7.37
N GLU A 414 -29.11 24.06 7.68
CA GLU A 414 -28.22 25.04 7.01
C GLU A 414 -26.72 24.73 7.18
N ARG A 415 -26.37 24.04 8.27
CA ARG A 415 -25.00 23.65 8.64
C ARG A 415 -25.00 22.27 9.31
N PRO A 416 -25.04 21.18 8.53
CA PRO A 416 -25.00 19.84 9.11
C PRO A 416 -23.63 19.57 9.77
N PRO A 417 -23.58 18.89 10.92
CA PRO A 417 -22.36 18.32 11.48
C PRO A 417 -21.90 17.09 10.66
N ALA A 418 -20.85 16.39 11.09
CA ALA A 418 -20.40 15.18 10.40
C ALA A 418 -21.43 14.05 10.57
N ILE A 419 -22.27 13.82 9.54
CA ILE A 419 -23.28 12.76 9.56
C ILE A 419 -22.64 11.41 9.24
N ILE A 420 -22.92 10.40 10.06
CA ILE A 420 -22.72 8.98 9.75
C ILE A 420 -24.09 8.32 9.79
N PHE A 421 -24.54 7.77 8.67
CA PHE A 421 -25.82 7.05 8.65
C PHE A 421 -25.69 5.63 9.22
N VAL A 422 -26.69 5.15 9.94
CA VAL A 422 -26.73 3.81 10.55
C VAL A 422 -28.10 3.19 10.33
N THR A 423 -28.24 2.23 9.41
CA THR A 423 -29.55 1.66 9.05
C THR A 423 -29.51 0.15 8.85
N ALA A 424 -30.65 -0.53 8.95
CA ALA A 424 -30.76 -1.96 8.64
C ALA A 424 -30.73 -2.27 7.13
N HIS A 425 -31.14 -1.32 6.28
CA HIS A 425 -31.39 -1.59 4.86
C HIS A 425 -30.32 -1.00 3.93
N ALA A 426 -29.59 -1.90 3.25
CA ALA A 426 -28.51 -1.55 2.33
C ALA A 426 -28.94 -0.78 1.06
N ALA A 427 -30.24 -0.75 0.74
CA ALA A 427 -30.77 0.01 -0.39
C ALA A 427 -30.53 1.53 -0.22
N HIS A 428 -30.80 2.06 0.97
CA HIS A 428 -30.65 3.49 1.28
C HIS A 428 -29.19 3.96 1.37
N ALA A 429 -28.20 3.05 1.23
CA ALA A 429 -26.80 3.44 1.08
C ALA A 429 -26.61 4.38 -0.13
N VAL A 430 -27.37 4.18 -1.21
CA VAL A 430 -27.30 5.02 -2.41
C VAL A 430 -27.82 6.44 -2.13
N GLU A 431 -28.91 6.54 -1.36
CA GLU A 431 -29.58 7.80 -1.00
C GLU A 431 -28.76 8.58 0.05
N ALA A 432 -28.12 7.89 0.99
CA ALA A 432 -27.18 8.46 1.95
C ALA A 432 -25.98 9.18 1.29
N PHE A 433 -25.52 8.70 0.12
CA PHE A 433 -24.48 9.40 -0.65
C PHE A 433 -24.97 10.70 -1.29
N ALA A 434 -26.26 10.81 -1.64
CA ALA A 434 -26.81 12.01 -2.27
C ALA A 434 -26.80 13.25 -1.34
N VAL A 435 -26.82 13.03 -0.02
CA VAL A 435 -26.79 14.09 1.01
C VAL A 435 -25.39 14.35 1.62
N GLN A 436 -24.32 13.87 0.99
CA GLN A 436 -22.91 14.12 1.37
C GLN A 436 -22.51 13.65 2.79
N ALA A 437 -22.98 12.47 3.21
CA ALA A 437 -22.56 11.84 4.46
C ALA A 437 -21.03 11.61 4.57
N THR A 438 -20.53 11.50 5.80
CA THR A 438 -19.10 11.26 6.11
C THR A 438 -18.74 9.78 6.01
N ASP A 439 -19.61 8.90 6.51
CA ASP A 439 -19.56 7.44 6.31
C ASP A 439 -20.98 6.84 6.46
N TYR A 440 -21.11 5.53 6.28
CA TYR A 440 -22.39 4.79 6.36
C TYR A 440 -22.14 3.40 6.96
N LEU A 441 -22.96 3.01 7.93
CA LEU A 441 -22.89 1.75 8.66
C LEU A 441 -24.20 0.96 8.53
N LEU A 442 -24.09 -0.36 8.44
CA LEU A 442 -25.23 -1.27 8.47
C LEU A 442 -25.45 -1.78 9.89
N LYS A 443 -26.72 -1.85 10.32
CA LYS A 443 -27.13 -2.66 11.49
C LYS A 443 -27.05 -4.15 11.09
N PRO A 444 -26.50 -5.07 11.91
CA PRO A 444 -25.80 -4.82 13.18
C PRO A 444 -24.41 -4.21 12.95
N VAL A 445 -24.12 -3.13 13.68
CA VAL A 445 -22.89 -2.36 13.49
C VAL A 445 -21.66 -3.13 13.94
N ARG A 446 -20.72 -3.33 13.02
CA ARG A 446 -19.48 -4.07 13.27
C ARG A 446 -18.38 -3.18 13.86
N PRO A 447 -17.66 -3.60 14.93
CA PRO A 447 -16.63 -2.78 15.58
C PRO A 447 -15.55 -2.27 14.63
N GLU A 448 -15.10 -3.10 13.68
CA GLU A 448 -14.02 -2.74 12.76
C GLU A 448 -14.49 -1.69 11.74
N ARG A 449 -15.78 -1.70 11.38
CA ARG A 449 -16.39 -0.70 10.50
C ARG A 449 -16.66 0.61 11.22
N LEU A 450 -17.09 0.58 12.49
CA LEU A 450 -17.22 1.76 13.33
C LEU A 450 -15.87 2.45 13.52
N ALA A 451 -14.83 1.72 13.92
CA ALA A 451 -13.47 2.25 14.05
C ALA A 451 -12.95 2.88 12.74
N ALA A 452 -13.22 2.25 11.59
CA ALA A 452 -12.85 2.78 10.27
C ALA A 452 -13.64 4.03 9.86
N ALA A 453 -14.88 4.20 10.35
CA ALA A 453 -15.68 5.42 10.14
C ALA A 453 -15.22 6.55 11.06
N LEU A 454 -14.97 6.26 12.35
CA LEU A 454 -14.40 7.21 13.30
C LEU A 454 -13.05 7.75 12.84
N ALA A 455 -12.18 6.88 12.29
CA ALA A 455 -10.88 7.27 11.72
C ALA A 455 -10.97 8.14 10.44
N ARG A 456 -12.17 8.38 9.88
CA ARG A 456 -12.42 9.28 8.75
C ARG A 456 -13.05 10.61 9.16
N LEU A 457 -13.44 10.76 10.43
CA LEU A 457 -13.94 12.03 10.95
C LEU A 457 -12.88 13.13 10.77
N PRO A 458 -13.30 14.37 10.44
CA PRO A 458 -12.37 15.50 10.45
C PRO A 458 -11.86 15.71 11.89
N ALA A 459 -10.53 15.83 12.05
CA ALA A 459 -9.94 16.04 13.36
C ALA A 459 -10.49 17.32 14.02
N VAL A 460 -11.19 17.15 15.14
CA VAL A 460 -11.80 18.25 15.89
C VAL A 460 -10.69 19.10 16.51
N PRO A 461 -10.67 20.44 16.29
CA PRO A 461 -9.72 21.32 16.96
C PRO A 461 -9.92 21.28 18.48
N ASP A 462 -8.84 21.15 19.24
CA ASP A 462 -8.84 21.16 20.72
C ASP A 462 -9.68 22.34 21.25
N ALA A 463 -10.55 22.07 22.21
CA ALA A 463 -11.53 23.03 22.74
C ALA A 463 -10.91 24.33 23.28
N ARG A 464 -9.60 24.31 23.57
CA ARG A 464 -8.78 25.48 23.90
C ARG A 464 -8.75 26.56 22.81
N ASP A 465 -8.98 26.22 21.54
CA ASP A 465 -9.09 27.19 20.43
C ASP A 465 -10.37 28.04 20.48
N ARG A 466 -11.38 27.71 21.32
CA ARG A 466 -12.66 28.46 21.36
C ARG A 466 -12.54 29.85 22.02
N PHE A 467 -11.52 30.12 22.84
CA PHE A 467 -11.25 31.46 23.40
C PHE A 467 -9.74 31.74 23.55
N GLY A 468 -9.16 32.48 22.60
CA GLY A 468 -7.95 33.28 22.87
C GLY A 468 -6.73 33.11 21.94
N ALA A 469 -6.81 33.62 20.71
CA ALA A 469 -5.66 34.23 20.01
C ALA A 469 -6.12 35.02 18.76
N ALA A 470 -5.79 36.31 18.68
CA ALA A 470 -5.98 37.07 17.45
C ALA A 470 -4.87 36.72 16.42
N GLY A 471 -5.22 36.68 15.13
CA GLY A 471 -4.23 36.72 14.03
C GLY A 471 -3.83 35.39 13.38
N SER A 472 -4.56 34.29 13.55
CA SER A 472 -4.28 33.04 12.82
C SER A 472 -4.65 33.15 11.32
N THR A 473 -3.73 33.68 10.51
CA THR A 473 -3.89 33.81 9.05
C THR A 473 -4.20 32.47 8.39
N VAL A 474 -5.45 32.22 8.00
CA VAL A 474 -5.83 30.98 7.30
C VAL A 474 -5.47 31.09 5.83
N LEU A 475 -4.56 30.23 5.35
CA LEU A 475 -4.28 30.09 3.93
C LEU A 475 -5.48 29.41 3.26
N ARG A 476 -6.36 30.20 2.65
CA ARG A 476 -7.51 29.69 1.88
C ARG A 476 -7.06 29.25 0.50
N VAL A 477 -7.16 27.95 0.24
CA VAL A 477 -6.64 27.31 -0.97
C VAL A 477 -7.78 26.69 -1.79
N ARG A 478 -7.94 27.13 -3.04
CA ARG A 478 -9.07 26.74 -3.90
C ARG A 478 -8.71 25.51 -4.74
N SER A 479 -9.23 24.35 -4.34
CA SER A 479 -9.33 23.18 -5.22
C SER A 479 -10.59 23.27 -6.08
N ARG A 480 -10.70 22.48 -7.16
CA ARG A 480 -11.79 22.63 -8.15
C ARG A 480 -13.20 22.38 -7.60
N GLN A 481 -13.35 21.69 -6.48
CA GLN A 481 -14.65 21.36 -5.88
C GLN A 481 -14.75 21.72 -4.37
N ARG A 482 -13.67 22.20 -3.74
CA ARG A 482 -13.64 22.56 -2.30
C ARG A 482 -12.65 23.69 -2.04
N VAL A 483 -12.99 24.61 -1.13
CA VAL A 483 -12.04 25.58 -0.56
C VAL A 483 -11.44 24.95 0.69
N LEU A 484 -10.12 24.75 0.70
CA LEU A 484 -9.37 24.17 1.80
C LEU A 484 -8.78 25.30 2.66
N SER A 485 -9.21 25.39 3.91
CA SER A 485 -8.67 26.32 4.90
C SER A 485 -7.47 25.69 5.60
N LEU A 486 -6.25 26.00 5.16
CA LEU A 486 -5.02 25.44 5.72
C LEU A 486 -4.39 26.41 6.73
N ARG A 487 -4.09 25.93 7.95
CA ARG A 487 -3.29 26.70 8.93
C ARG A 487 -1.82 26.71 8.47
N PRO A 488 -1.16 27.87 8.27
CA PRO A 488 0.24 27.91 7.82
C PRO A 488 1.20 27.15 8.74
N ALA A 489 0.98 27.17 10.06
CA ALA A 489 1.76 26.39 11.02
C ALA A 489 1.74 24.85 10.79
N ALA A 490 0.75 24.35 10.04
CA ALA A 490 0.65 22.94 9.65
C ALA A 490 1.30 22.63 8.28
N LEU A 491 1.89 23.62 7.60
CA LEU A 491 2.54 23.42 6.30
C LEU A 491 4.06 23.29 6.45
N VAL A 492 4.63 22.31 5.76
CA VAL A 492 6.07 22.06 5.67
C VAL A 492 6.68 22.83 4.49
N ALA A 493 6.11 22.69 3.30
CA ALA A 493 6.62 23.32 2.09
C ALA A 493 5.54 23.49 1.01
N LEU A 494 5.80 24.37 0.06
CA LEU A 494 5.01 24.58 -1.14
C LEU A 494 5.94 24.53 -2.36
N LEU A 495 5.68 23.62 -3.30
CA LEU A 495 6.48 23.41 -4.50
C LEU A 495 5.66 23.74 -5.76
N ALA A 496 6.26 24.46 -6.72
CA ALA A 496 5.60 24.73 -8.01
C ALA A 496 5.74 23.53 -8.96
N GLU A 497 4.70 22.72 -9.10
CA GLU A 497 4.63 21.61 -10.06
C GLU A 497 3.97 22.07 -11.37
N ARG A 498 4.70 22.95 -12.07
CA ARG A 498 4.21 23.77 -13.18
C ARG A 498 3.06 24.66 -12.68
N ASP A 499 1.91 24.70 -13.34
CA ASP A 499 0.72 25.47 -12.92
C ASP A 499 -0.23 24.72 -11.94
N TYR A 500 0.34 23.88 -11.05
CA TYR A 500 -0.24 23.54 -9.75
C TYR A 500 0.82 23.76 -8.67
N THR A 501 0.42 24.20 -7.48
CA THR A 501 1.29 24.12 -6.30
C THR A 501 1.05 22.79 -5.58
N ARG A 502 2.11 22.03 -5.29
CA ARG A 502 2.07 20.94 -4.31
C ARG A 502 2.32 21.53 -2.94
N ILE A 503 1.27 21.62 -2.13
CA ILE A 503 1.38 21.94 -0.70
C ILE A 503 1.69 20.64 0.03
N ILE A 504 2.76 20.63 0.82
CA ILE A 504 3.11 19.55 1.73
C ILE A 504 2.67 19.98 3.14
N PRO A 505 1.52 19.48 3.65
CA PRO A 505 1.19 19.58 5.06
C PRO A 505 2.08 18.64 5.90
N ALA A 506 2.22 18.94 7.19
CA ALA A 506 2.80 18.04 8.16
C ALA A 506 1.83 16.86 8.45
N HIS A 507 2.35 15.64 8.52
CA HIS A 507 1.64 14.40 8.85
C HIS A 507 0.45 14.03 7.94
N ALA A 508 0.28 14.68 6.79
CA ALA A 508 -0.81 14.41 5.86
C ALA A 508 -0.33 14.35 4.39
N MET A 509 -1.17 13.83 3.50
CA MET A 509 -0.84 13.66 2.08
C MET A 509 -0.62 15.01 1.36
N PRO A 510 0.35 15.11 0.43
CA PRO A 510 0.57 16.33 -0.34
C PRO A 510 -0.65 16.72 -1.22
N LEU A 511 -1.10 17.97 -1.07
CA LEU A 511 -2.25 18.53 -1.75
C LEU A 511 -1.82 19.27 -3.03
N LEU A 512 -2.39 18.91 -4.18
CA LEU A 512 -2.18 19.60 -5.46
C LEU A 512 -3.29 20.61 -5.74
N VAL A 513 -2.94 21.89 -5.87
CA VAL A 513 -3.92 23.00 -5.88
C VAL A 513 -3.69 23.93 -7.08
N LYS A 514 -4.76 24.42 -7.72
CA LYS A 514 -4.70 25.23 -8.96
C LYS A 514 -4.51 26.73 -8.66
N GLN A 515 -3.55 27.03 -7.81
CA GLN A 515 -3.04 28.38 -7.53
C GLN A 515 -1.53 28.38 -7.74
N SER A 516 -0.99 29.47 -8.28
CA SER A 516 0.46 29.57 -8.48
C SER A 516 1.18 29.75 -7.14
N LEU A 517 2.44 29.32 -7.09
CA LEU A 517 3.24 29.46 -5.88
C LEU A 517 3.35 30.93 -5.45
N GLY A 518 3.36 31.88 -6.40
CA GLY A 518 3.40 33.32 -6.15
C GLY A 518 2.07 33.97 -5.74
N GLU A 519 0.93 33.29 -5.92
CA GLU A 519 -0.34 33.69 -5.27
C GLU A 519 -0.35 33.27 -3.81
N LEU A 520 0.12 32.06 -3.52
CA LEU A 520 0.14 31.50 -2.17
C LEU A 520 1.21 32.17 -1.29
N ASP A 521 2.37 32.53 -1.86
CA ASP A 521 3.42 33.37 -1.27
C ASP A 521 2.87 34.66 -0.65
N LYS A 522 1.99 35.39 -1.37
CA LYS A 522 1.37 36.63 -0.88
C LYS A 522 0.41 36.42 0.30
N ALA A 523 -0.04 35.19 0.54
CA ALA A 523 -0.96 34.82 1.61
C ALA A 523 -0.27 33.99 2.72
N LEU A 524 1.06 33.87 2.68
CA LEU A 524 1.86 33.21 3.70
C LEU A 524 2.57 34.24 4.60
N PRO A 525 2.63 34.02 5.93
CA PRO A 525 3.40 34.86 6.82
C PRO A 525 4.92 34.65 6.61
N HIS A 526 5.63 35.74 6.35
CA HIS A 526 7.08 35.78 6.16
C HIS A 526 7.71 36.71 7.24
N PRO A 527 8.34 36.20 8.31
CA PRO A 527 8.52 34.79 8.72
C PRO A 527 7.20 34.13 9.18
N PRO A 528 7.13 32.78 9.36
CA PRO A 528 8.21 31.80 9.31
C PRO A 528 8.50 31.21 7.92
N PHE A 529 7.74 31.56 6.88
CA PHE A 529 7.97 31.00 5.55
C PHE A 529 9.21 31.63 4.89
N LEU A 530 10.00 30.80 4.23
CA LEU A 530 11.22 31.16 3.52
C LEU A 530 11.08 30.78 2.04
N LYS A 531 11.05 31.79 1.17
CA LYS A 531 10.96 31.62 -0.27
C LYS A 531 12.35 31.33 -0.85
N LEU A 532 12.61 30.07 -1.18
CA LEU A 532 13.91 29.61 -1.66
C LEU A 532 14.06 29.63 -3.19
N GLY A 533 13.10 30.23 -3.90
CA GLY A 533 13.18 30.49 -5.33
C GLY A 533 11.82 30.71 -5.98
N ARG A 534 11.75 30.59 -7.31
CA ARG A 534 10.49 30.66 -8.07
C ARG A 534 9.63 29.38 -7.98
N SER A 535 10.16 28.31 -7.38
CA SER A 535 9.53 26.97 -7.37
C SER A 535 9.49 26.29 -6.01
N LEU A 536 9.93 26.94 -4.93
CA LEU A 536 9.93 26.39 -3.58
C LEU A 536 9.78 27.49 -2.51
N ILE A 537 8.84 27.30 -1.60
CA ILE A 537 8.75 27.97 -0.29
C ILE A 537 8.80 26.87 0.78
N VAL A 538 9.50 27.09 1.88
CA VAL A 538 9.54 26.16 3.03
C VAL A 538 9.15 26.89 4.31
N ASN A 539 8.62 26.16 5.30
CA ASN A 539 8.36 26.70 6.63
C ASN A 539 9.60 26.53 7.51
N GLY A 540 10.23 27.64 7.90
CA GLY A 540 11.44 27.65 8.72
C GLY A 540 11.22 27.10 10.13
N GLN A 541 10.03 27.25 10.72
CA GLN A 541 9.72 26.72 12.05
C GLN A 541 9.61 25.19 12.10
N ARG A 542 9.34 24.54 10.95
CA ARG A 542 9.29 23.07 10.86
C ARG A 542 10.61 22.44 10.45
N LEU A 543 11.64 23.23 10.16
CA LEU A 543 12.94 22.74 9.71
C LEU A 543 13.69 22.09 10.87
N THR A 544 13.78 20.77 10.88
CA THR A 544 14.47 20.01 11.94
C THR A 544 15.96 19.85 11.69
N GLU A 545 16.39 19.81 10.42
CA GLU A 545 17.80 19.56 10.08
C GLU A 545 18.19 20.08 8.68
N VAL A 546 19.42 20.60 8.58
CA VAL A 546 20.05 21.15 7.37
C VAL A 546 21.30 20.35 7.04
N GLN A 547 21.55 20.13 5.75
CA GLN A 547 22.45 19.08 5.30
C GLN A 547 23.20 19.45 4.01
N HIS A 548 24.52 19.28 3.97
CA HIS A 548 25.41 19.74 2.89
C HIS A 548 26.41 18.66 2.40
N ILE A 549 26.24 18.12 1.18
CA ILE A 549 27.24 17.24 0.53
C ILE A 549 28.07 18.16 -0.34
N GLU A 550 29.35 17.83 -0.45
CA GLU A 550 30.47 18.41 -1.21
C GLU A 550 30.16 18.93 -2.63
N ARG A 551 28.98 18.64 -3.18
CA ARG A 551 28.52 19.15 -4.46
C ARG A 551 27.65 20.44 -4.32
N GLY A 552 26.85 20.68 -3.26
CA GLY A 552 26.04 21.92 -3.01
C GLY A 552 24.50 21.88 -2.69
N GLU A 553 23.62 21.28 -3.54
CA GLU A 553 22.15 21.03 -3.44
C GLU A 553 21.71 20.47 -2.07
N THR A 554 21.62 21.39 -1.11
CA THR A 554 21.36 21.15 0.31
C THR A 554 20.08 20.34 0.51
N ARG A 555 20.07 19.41 1.45
CA ARG A 555 18.82 18.74 1.86
C ARG A 555 18.25 19.43 3.09
N LEU A 556 16.93 19.60 3.11
CA LEU A 556 16.18 20.09 4.27
C LEU A 556 15.23 18.99 4.75
N PHE A 557 15.21 18.77 6.06
CA PHE A 557 14.34 17.80 6.73
C PHE A 557 13.38 18.56 7.64
N PHE A 558 12.15 18.06 7.76
CA PHE A 558 11.07 18.80 8.41
C PHE A 558 10.24 17.92 9.32
N ASP A 559 9.79 18.50 10.43
CA ASP A 559 8.81 17.90 11.31
C ASP A 559 7.50 17.64 10.57
N GLY A 560 7.11 16.37 10.55
CA GLY A 560 5.92 15.87 9.85
C GLY A 560 6.08 15.58 8.35
N HIS A 561 7.30 15.55 7.77
CA HIS A 561 7.48 15.11 6.37
C HIS A 561 8.42 13.92 6.21
N ALA A 562 7.93 12.84 5.59
CA ALA A 562 8.65 11.60 5.34
C ALA A 562 9.60 11.71 4.11
N GLY A 563 10.61 12.58 4.18
CA GLY A 563 11.69 12.64 3.19
C GLY A 563 12.45 13.97 3.13
N PRO A 564 13.65 13.98 2.54
CA PRO A 564 14.40 15.21 2.26
C PRO A 564 13.76 16.03 1.14
N ILE A 565 13.54 17.33 1.38
CA ILE A 565 13.40 18.28 0.27
C ILE A 565 14.80 18.65 -0.20
N VAL A 566 15.16 18.21 -1.41
CA VAL A 566 16.45 18.53 -2.03
C VAL A 566 16.38 19.94 -2.64
N LEU A 567 17.13 20.89 -2.08
CA LEU A 567 17.22 22.24 -2.61
C LEU A 567 17.97 22.24 -3.94
N GLY A 568 17.40 22.93 -4.93
CA GLY A 568 18.13 23.29 -6.12
C GLY A 568 19.37 24.14 -5.83
N ARG A 569 20.26 24.17 -6.81
CA ARG A 569 21.58 24.82 -6.76
C ARG A 569 21.49 26.31 -6.40
N THR A 570 20.55 27.02 -7.01
CA THR A 570 20.21 28.42 -6.69
C THR A 570 19.53 28.56 -5.32
N ALA A 571 18.65 27.61 -4.96
CA ALA A 571 17.88 27.64 -3.71
C ALA A 571 18.76 27.48 -2.47
N THR A 572 19.86 26.71 -2.57
CA THR A 572 20.89 26.63 -1.53
C THR A 572 21.52 28.00 -1.23
N SER A 573 21.82 28.80 -2.27
CA SER A 573 22.42 30.13 -2.10
C SER A 573 21.47 31.11 -1.41
N ILE A 574 20.18 31.08 -1.79
CA ILE A 574 19.13 31.86 -1.12
C ILE A 574 18.97 31.42 0.34
N PHE A 575 18.89 30.11 0.59
CA PHE A 575 18.74 29.54 1.93
C PHE A 575 19.88 29.94 2.89
N ARG A 576 21.14 29.84 2.43
CA ARG A 576 22.31 30.27 3.21
C ARG A 576 22.29 31.76 3.53
N LYS A 577 21.84 32.61 2.60
CA LYS A 577 21.65 34.05 2.87
C LYS A 577 20.56 34.31 3.91
N SER A 578 19.44 33.59 3.87
CA SER A 578 18.38 33.73 4.89
C SER A 578 18.82 33.26 6.28
N GLN A 579 19.61 32.19 6.41
CA GLN A 579 20.15 31.79 7.71
C GLN A 579 21.22 32.77 8.24
N LEU A 580 22.08 33.32 7.37
CA LEU A 580 23.04 34.37 7.76
C LEU A 580 22.38 35.68 8.20
N ALA A 581 21.16 35.96 7.76
CA ALA A 581 20.36 37.07 8.29
C ALA A 581 19.75 36.71 9.67
N ALA A 582 19.19 35.50 9.81
CA ALA A 582 18.62 35.00 11.07
C ALA A 582 19.65 34.68 12.18
N LEU A 583 20.95 34.86 11.91
CA LEU A 583 22.06 34.78 12.88
C LEU A 583 22.70 36.16 13.16
N LYS A 584 22.07 37.24 12.69
CA LYS A 584 22.47 38.64 12.92
C LYS A 584 21.35 39.48 13.57
N THR A 585 20.30 38.82 14.04
CA THR A 585 19.16 39.36 14.79
C THR A 585 18.99 38.55 16.06
#